data_AF-A0A5N8UNP2-F1
#
_entry.id   AF-A0A5N8UNP2-F1
#
_cell.length_a   1.000
_cell.length_b   1.000
_cell.length_c   1.000
_cell.angle_alpha   90.00
_cell.angle_beta   90.00
_cell.angle_gamma   90.00
#
_symmetry.space_group_name_H-M   'P 1'
#
loop_
_entity.id
_entity.type
_entity.pdbx_description
1 polymer ?
#
loop_
_entity_poly.entity_id
_entity_poly.type
_entity_poly.pdbx_seq_one_letter_code
_entity_poly.pdbx_strand_id
1 'polypeptide(L)'
;MFAIKSIQQALTRNNAPSNAIQKERLSLDDELTKVGESDIKSSMLFPSAVSFVNKNLMSHGHHGLPEEKSAQYKSLVNGVAEGDISNTSAFAASSFGWSQQYFKAKQPQERADALVGAVMNAGGAFFAGAADHQDYKLGKK
;
A
#
# COMPACT_ATOMS: atom_id res chain seq x y z
N MET A 1 -18.19 11.44 10.08
CA MET A 1 -19.06 11.07 8.94
C MET A 1 -18.28 10.77 7.65
N PHE A 2 -17.09 11.35 7.41
CA PHE A 2 -16.29 11.11 6.19
C PHE A 2 -15.60 9.74 6.11
N ALA A 3 -15.09 9.22 7.23
CA ALA A 3 -14.44 7.89 7.25
C ALA A 3 -15.40 6.75 6.82
N ILE A 4 -16.68 6.84 7.20
CA ILE A 4 -17.71 5.88 6.80
C ILE A 4 -17.96 5.92 5.29
N LYS A 5 -17.85 7.11 4.69
CA LYS A 5 -18.03 7.31 3.24
C LYS A 5 -16.86 6.73 2.44
N SER A 6 -15.62 6.89 2.91
CA SER A 6 -14.44 6.24 2.31
C SER A 6 -14.54 4.71 2.41
N ILE A 7 -14.96 4.20 3.57
CA ILE A 7 -15.17 2.75 3.77
C ILE A 7 -16.27 2.23 2.84
N GLN A 8 -17.41 2.95 2.73
CA GLN A 8 -18.48 2.59 1.79
C GLN A 8 -18.01 2.64 0.34
N GLN A 9 -17.27 3.68 -0.07
CA GLN A 9 -16.75 3.79 -1.44
C GLN A 9 -15.73 2.70 -1.78
N ALA A 10 -14.98 2.18 -0.81
CA ALA A 10 -14.12 1.01 -0.98
C ALA A 10 -14.91 -0.32 -1.08
N LEU A 11 -16.18 -0.33 -0.69
CA LEU A 11 -17.05 -1.52 -0.66
C LEU A 11 -18.14 -1.51 -1.75
N THR A 12 -18.49 -0.35 -2.32
CA THR A 12 -19.48 -0.23 -3.40
C THR A 12 -18.82 -0.03 -4.76
N ARG A 13 -18.81 -1.10 -5.57
CA ARG A 13 -18.26 -1.12 -6.93
C ARG A 13 -18.76 0.08 -7.75
N ASN A 14 -17.83 0.86 -8.28
CA ASN A 14 -18.15 2.02 -9.10
C ASN A 14 -18.38 1.58 -10.55
N ASN A 15 -19.46 2.04 -11.19
CA ASN A 15 -19.81 1.72 -12.58
C ASN A 15 -19.20 2.72 -13.59
N ALA A 16 -18.24 3.55 -13.16
CA ALA A 16 -17.59 4.53 -14.02
C ALA A 16 -16.61 3.86 -15.02
N PRO A 17 -16.54 4.34 -16.28
CA PRO A 17 -15.71 3.73 -17.32
C PRO A 17 -14.20 3.78 -17.01
N SER A 18 -13.48 2.77 -17.51
CA SER A 18 -12.04 2.45 -17.35
C SER A 18 -11.05 3.62 -17.54
N ASN A 19 -11.44 4.67 -18.25
CA ASN A 19 -10.66 5.89 -18.52
C ASN A 19 -10.41 6.74 -17.26
N ALA A 20 -11.00 6.36 -16.12
CA ALA A 20 -10.93 7.04 -14.84
C ALA A 20 -9.88 6.45 -13.88
N ILE A 21 -8.93 5.61 -14.31
CA ILE A 21 -7.90 5.12 -13.40
C ILE A 21 -6.81 6.18 -13.21
N GLN A 22 -6.48 6.47 -11.95
CA GLN A 22 -5.40 7.38 -11.58
C GLN A 22 -4.03 6.88 -12.08
N LYS A 23 -3.23 7.77 -12.71
CA LYS A 23 -1.89 7.46 -13.23
C LYS A 23 -0.96 6.85 -12.18
N GLU A 24 -0.96 7.39 -10.97
CA GLU A 24 -0.13 6.93 -9.85
C GLU A 24 -0.43 5.48 -9.48
N ARG A 25 -1.67 5.04 -9.66
CA ARG A 25 -2.10 3.65 -9.38
C ARG A 25 -1.68 2.69 -10.47
N LEU A 26 -1.80 3.10 -11.74
CA LEU A 26 -1.31 2.30 -12.88
C LEU A 26 0.20 2.09 -12.77
N SER A 27 0.95 3.16 -12.54
CA SER A 27 2.41 3.06 -12.37
C SER A 27 2.82 2.16 -11.20
N LEU A 28 2.03 2.13 -10.12
CA LEU A 28 2.29 1.23 -9.00
C LEU A 28 1.93 -0.22 -9.34
N ASP A 29 0.83 -0.46 -10.07
CA ASP A 29 0.40 -1.80 -10.50
C ASP A 29 1.40 -2.46 -11.46
N ASP A 30 1.95 -1.68 -12.39
CA ASP A 30 3.02 -2.12 -13.30
C ASP A 30 4.24 -2.60 -12.52
N GLU A 31 4.64 -1.87 -11.47
CA GLU A 31 5.80 -2.24 -10.65
C GLU A 31 5.55 -3.51 -9.82
N LEU A 32 4.35 -3.62 -9.23
CA LEU A 32 3.94 -4.80 -8.47
C LEU A 32 3.88 -6.06 -9.34
N THR A 33 3.50 -5.91 -10.62
CA THR A 33 3.47 -7.01 -11.57
C THR A 33 4.88 -7.52 -11.85
N LYS A 34 5.84 -6.63 -12.11
CA LYS A 34 7.26 -7.01 -12.29
C LYS A 34 7.82 -7.73 -11.07
N VAL A 35 7.53 -7.19 -9.88
CA VAL A 35 7.96 -7.81 -8.62
C VAL A 35 7.40 -9.22 -8.48
N GLY A 36 6.12 -9.44 -8.80
CA GLY A 36 5.47 -10.75 -8.74
C GLY A 36 5.99 -11.80 -9.73
N GLU A 37 6.67 -11.38 -10.80
CA GLU A 37 7.26 -12.26 -11.81
C GLU A 37 8.73 -12.65 -11.52
N SER A 38 9.36 -12.03 -10.52
CA SER A 38 10.76 -12.27 -10.18
C SER A 38 10.96 -13.50 -9.29
N ASP A 39 12.15 -14.13 -9.32
CA ASP A 39 12.53 -15.22 -8.41
C ASP A 39 12.90 -14.65 -7.03
N ILE A 40 11.92 -14.59 -6.12
CA ILE A 40 11.98 -13.81 -4.89
C ILE A 40 12.61 -14.59 -3.74
N LYS A 41 13.48 -13.93 -2.97
CA LYS A 41 14.17 -14.52 -1.81
C LYS A 41 13.41 -14.42 -0.49
N SER A 42 12.53 -13.41 -0.33
CA SER A 42 11.83 -13.09 0.92
C SER A 42 10.30 -13.31 0.85
N SER A 43 9.65 -13.25 2.02
CA SER A 43 8.19 -13.28 2.17
C SER A 43 7.54 -12.04 1.53
N MET A 44 6.55 -12.27 0.67
CA MET A 44 5.91 -11.23 -0.17
C MET A 44 4.69 -10.56 0.46
N LEU A 45 4.59 -10.49 1.79
CA LEU A 45 3.39 -10.03 2.47
C LEU A 45 3.06 -8.56 2.17
N PHE A 46 4.06 -7.67 2.24
CA PHE A 46 3.86 -6.25 1.98
C PHE A 46 3.51 -5.99 0.50
N PRO A 47 4.29 -6.45 -0.51
CA PRO A 47 3.92 -6.29 -1.91
C PRO A 47 2.54 -6.88 -2.26
N SER A 48 2.21 -8.05 -1.73
CA SER A 48 0.90 -8.69 -1.96
C SER A 48 -0.26 -7.85 -1.41
N ALA A 49 -0.10 -7.32 -0.19
CA ALA A 49 -1.11 -6.45 0.42
C ALA A 49 -1.30 -5.15 -0.39
N VAL A 50 -0.19 -4.52 -0.82
CA VAL A 50 -0.24 -3.31 -1.64
C VAL A 50 -0.91 -3.60 -2.99
N SER A 51 -0.59 -4.72 -3.64
CA SER A 51 -1.25 -5.13 -4.89
C SER A 51 -2.75 -5.34 -4.72
N PHE A 52 -3.16 -6.06 -3.68
CA PHE A 52 -4.57 -6.28 -3.39
C PHE A 52 -5.34 -4.97 -3.20
N VAL A 53 -4.82 -4.07 -2.36
CA VAL A 53 -5.46 -2.78 -2.08
C VAL A 53 -5.47 -1.88 -3.31
N ASN A 54 -4.37 -1.83 -4.08
CA ASN A 54 -4.29 -0.99 -5.27
C ASN A 54 -5.30 -1.44 -6.33
N LYS A 55 -5.39 -2.75 -6.63
CA LYS A 55 -6.37 -3.31 -7.57
C LYS A 55 -7.80 -3.09 -7.10
N ASN A 56 -8.06 -3.25 -5.80
CA ASN A 56 -9.36 -2.95 -5.23
C ASN A 56 -9.73 -1.47 -5.46
N LEU A 57 -8.87 -0.53 -5.08
CA LEU A 57 -9.13 0.90 -5.22
C LEU A 57 -9.21 1.37 -6.69
N MET A 58 -8.42 0.77 -7.59
CA MET A 58 -8.53 0.98 -9.04
C MET A 58 -9.90 0.56 -9.56
N SER A 59 -10.41 -0.61 -9.14
CA SER A 59 -11.74 -1.09 -9.56
C SER A 59 -12.92 -0.25 -9.02
N HIS A 60 -12.66 0.63 -8.06
CA HIS A 60 -13.62 1.59 -7.52
C HIS A 60 -13.39 3.03 -8.04
N GLY A 61 -12.38 3.25 -8.88
CA GLY A 61 -12.06 4.56 -9.44
C GLY A 61 -11.61 5.57 -8.40
N HIS A 62 -10.87 5.15 -7.37
CA HIS A 62 -10.40 6.02 -6.29
C HIS A 62 -9.13 6.80 -6.68
N HIS A 63 -9.14 8.14 -6.61
CA HIS A 63 -8.02 9.02 -7.00
C HIS A 63 -7.18 9.60 -5.85
N GLY A 64 -7.36 9.14 -4.62
CA GLY A 64 -6.60 9.63 -3.46
C GLY A 64 -5.22 8.99 -3.24
N LEU A 65 -4.50 8.54 -4.28
CA LEU A 65 -3.09 8.12 -4.12
C LEU A 65 -2.14 9.26 -4.52
N PRO A 66 -1.47 9.95 -3.57
CA PRO A 66 -0.49 10.98 -3.92
C PRO A 66 0.71 10.41 -4.70
N GLU A 67 1.32 11.22 -5.56
CA GLU A 67 2.51 10.83 -6.34
C GLU A 67 3.68 10.40 -5.44
N GLU A 68 3.98 11.21 -4.40
CA GLU A 68 5.00 10.88 -3.38
C GLU A 68 4.75 9.51 -2.74
N LYS A 69 3.47 9.16 -2.56
CA LYS A 69 3.07 7.88 -1.98
C LYS A 69 3.21 6.71 -2.94
N SER A 70 2.87 6.91 -4.21
CA SER A 70 3.14 5.91 -5.25
C SER A 70 4.64 5.65 -5.38
N ALA A 71 5.48 6.70 -5.36
CA ALA A 71 6.93 6.56 -5.38
C ALA A 71 7.47 5.80 -4.15
N GLN A 72 6.97 6.15 -2.95
CA GLN A 72 7.34 5.44 -1.73
C GLN A 72 6.96 3.95 -1.80
N TYR A 73 5.73 3.62 -2.24
CA TYR A 73 5.32 2.23 -2.38
C TYR A 73 6.21 1.45 -3.35
N LYS A 74 6.52 2.02 -4.53
CA LYS A 74 7.42 1.38 -5.50
C LYS A 74 8.80 1.07 -4.89
N SER A 75 9.38 2.02 -4.15
CA SER A 75 10.65 1.80 -3.45
C SER A 75 10.55 0.70 -2.39
N LEU A 76 9.49 0.71 -1.58
CA LEU A 76 9.31 -0.27 -0.51
C LEU A 76 9.03 -1.69 -1.04
N VAL A 77 8.25 -1.84 -2.11
CA VAL A 77 7.97 -3.18 -2.67
C VAL A 77 9.22 -3.79 -3.30
N ASN A 78 10.04 -3.00 -3.97
CA ASN A 78 11.32 -3.46 -4.51
C ASN A 78 12.28 -3.85 -3.39
N GLY A 79 12.42 -3.00 -2.36
CA GLY A 79 13.28 -3.32 -1.22
C GLY A 79 12.87 -4.61 -0.48
N VAL A 80 11.57 -4.90 -0.39
CA VAL A 80 11.10 -6.19 0.17
C VAL A 80 11.41 -7.35 -0.77
N ALA A 81 11.17 -7.19 -2.08
CA ALA A 81 11.40 -8.23 -3.07
C ALA A 81 12.89 -8.61 -3.20
N GLU A 82 13.77 -7.63 -3.09
CA GLU A 82 15.23 -7.80 -3.11
C GLU A 82 15.78 -8.36 -1.79
N GLY A 83 14.99 -8.31 -0.71
CA GLY A 83 15.38 -8.73 0.64
C GLY A 83 16.22 -7.69 1.40
N ASP A 84 16.23 -6.44 0.93
CA ASP A 84 16.94 -5.32 1.54
C ASP A 84 16.24 -4.79 2.79
N ILE A 85 14.90 -4.88 2.81
CA ILE A 85 14.07 -4.49 3.94
C ILE A 85 13.02 -5.55 4.25
N SER A 86 12.65 -5.66 5.52
CA SER A 86 11.63 -6.63 5.96
C SER A 86 10.21 -6.12 5.71
N ASN A 87 9.22 -7.01 5.67
CA ASN A 87 7.81 -6.63 5.53
C ASN A 87 7.35 -5.66 6.62
N THR A 88 7.75 -5.92 7.86
CA THR A 88 7.46 -5.08 9.03
C THR A 88 7.98 -3.67 8.83
N SER A 89 9.24 -3.54 8.41
CA SER A 89 9.86 -2.24 8.19
C SER A 89 9.19 -1.48 7.03
N ALA A 90 8.78 -2.17 5.98
CA ALA A 90 8.06 -1.59 4.85
C ALA A 90 6.67 -1.06 5.27
N PHE A 91 5.91 -1.86 6.02
CA PHE A 91 4.63 -1.42 6.59
C PHE A 91 4.81 -0.22 7.53
N ALA A 92 5.82 -0.24 8.42
CA ALA A 92 6.08 0.86 9.33
C ALA A 92 6.46 2.16 8.59
N ALA A 93 7.36 2.07 7.58
CA ALA A 93 7.76 3.21 6.77
C ALA A 93 6.59 3.79 5.95
N SER A 94 5.75 2.93 5.40
CA SER A 94 4.53 3.32 4.70
C SER A 94 3.53 4.02 5.65
N SER A 95 3.35 3.49 6.87
CA SER A 95 2.52 4.12 7.90
C SER A 95 3.01 5.54 8.21
N PHE A 96 4.32 5.71 8.45
CA PHE A 96 4.91 7.02 8.69
C PHE A 96 4.69 7.99 7.53
N GLY A 97 4.91 7.54 6.28
CA GLY A 97 4.67 8.40 5.13
C GLY A 97 3.21 8.84 5.03
N TRP A 98 2.25 8.01 5.47
CA TRP A 98 0.82 8.35 5.39
C TRP A 98 0.45 9.36 6.47
N SER A 99 1.04 9.22 7.67
CA SER A 99 0.99 10.24 8.71
C SER A 99 1.54 11.59 8.22
N GLN A 100 2.63 11.60 7.43
CA GLN A 100 3.11 12.84 6.82
C GLN A 100 2.11 13.43 5.82
N GLN A 101 1.45 12.61 5.00
CA GLN A 101 0.39 13.09 4.10
C GLN A 101 -0.80 13.69 4.85
N TYR A 102 -1.15 13.14 6.03
CA TYR A 102 -2.21 13.69 6.87
C TYR A 102 -1.96 15.16 7.24
N PHE A 103 -0.73 15.51 7.59
CA PHE A 103 -0.35 16.89 7.93
C PHE A 103 -0.25 17.80 6.70
N LYS A 104 0.07 17.24 5.52
CA LYS A 104 0.11 18.00 4.25
C LYS A 104 -1.28 18.19 3.63
N ALA A 105 -2.25 17.39 4.01
CA ALA A 105 -3.58 17.36 3.41
C ALA A 105 -4.38 18.65 3.67
N LYS A 106 -4.90 19.20 2.57
CA LYS A 106 -5.68 20.46 2.55
C LYS A 106 -7.17 20.18 2.62
N GLN A 107 -7.60 19.01 2.14
CA GLN A 107 -9.00 18.63 2.13
C GLN A 107 -9.34 17.60 3.23
N PRO A 108 -10.57 17.61 3.76
CA PRO A 108 -11.00 16.61 4.74
C PRO A 108 -10.91 15.17 4.23
N GLN A 109 -11.16 14.95 2.94
CA GLN A 109 -11.08 13.63 2.33
C GLN A 109 -9.64 13.10 2.29
N GLU A 110 -8.69 13.94 1.86
CA GLU A 110 -7.25 13.61 1.85
C GLU A 110 -6.76 13.24 3.25
N ARG A 111 -7.22 13.95 4.29
CA ARG A 111 -6.91 13.62 5.69
C ARG A 111 -7.49 12.27 6.11
N ALA A 112 -8.72 11.97 5.70
CA ALA A 112 -9.35 10.69 6.02
C ALA A 112 -8.58 9.53 5.37
N ASP A 113 -8.26 9.65 4.09
CA ASP A 113 -7.53 8.61 3.33
C ASP A 113 -6.11 8.43 3.89
N ALA A 114 -5.44 9.52 4.25
CA ALA A 114 -4.13 9.48 4.88
C ALA A 114 -4.17 8.80 6.26
N LEU A 115 -5.19 9.09 7.08
CA LEU A 115 -5.36 8.44 8.37
C LEU A 115 -5.62 6.93 8.23
N VAL A 116 -6.50 6.55 7.29
CA VAL A 116 -6.77 5.13 6.99
C VAL A 116 -5.49 4.43 6.52
N GLY A 117 -4.74 5.05 5.61
CA GLY A 117 -3.45 4.53 5.16
C GLY A 117 -2.47 4.34 6.32
N ALA A 118 -2.32 5.33 7.20
CA ALA A 118 -1.43 5.26 8.34
C ALA A 118 -1.79 4.10 9.28
N VAL A 119 -3.07 3.98 9.66
CA VAL A 119 -3.57 2.95 10.58
C VAL A 119 -3.44 1.55 9.97
N MET A 120 -3.85 1.36 8.72
CA MET A 120 -3.79 0.04 8.07
C MET A 120 -2.36 -0.45 7.92
N ASN A 121 -1.43 0.43 7.56
CA ASN A 121 -0.02 0.07 7.47
C ASN A 121 0.60 -0.19 8.86
N ALA A 122 0.21 0.55 9.90
CA ALA A 122 0.65 0.24 11.27
C ALA A 122 0.18 -1.15 11.71
N GLY A 123 -1.08 -1.49 11.44
CA GLY A 123 -1.61 -2.85 11.67
C GLY A 123 -0.84 -3.91 10.89
N GLY A 124 -0.56 -3.65 9.61
CA GLY A 124 0.27 -4.51 8.77
C GLY A 124 1.66 -4.76 9.35
N ALA A 125 2.29 -3.75 9.97
CA ALA A 125 3.60 -3.90 10.62
C ALA A 125 3.51 -4.87 11.82
N PHE A 126 2.48 -4.76 12.64
CA PHE A 126 2.27 -5.68 13.76
C PHE A 126 2.12 -7.14 13.31
N PHE A 127 1.33 -7.40 12.25
CA PHE A 127 1.15 -8.75 11.74
C PHE A 127 2.38 -9.28 11.00
N ALA A 128 3.04 -8.44 10.21
CA ALA A 128 4.27 -8.80 9.52
C ALA A 128 5.42 -9.13 10.48
N GLY A 129 5.44 -8.52 11.68
CA GLY A 129 6.46 -8.80 12.70
C GLY A 129 6.49 -10.27 13.11
N ALA A 130 5.34 -10.94 13.15
CA ALA A 130 5.27 -12.37 13.45
C ALA A 130 5.87 -13.21 12.31
N ALA A 131 5.61 -12.84 11.06
CA ALA A 131 6.15 -13.52 9.88
C ALA A 131 7.66 -13.29 9.72
N ASP A 132 8.12 -12.05 9.83
CA ASP A 132 9.55 -11.71 9.76
C ASP A 132 10.34 -12.41 10.87
N HIS A 133 9.79 -12.53 12.09
CA HIS A 133 10.42 -13.28 13.19
C HIS A 133 10.55 -14.78 12.89
N GLN A 134 9.57 -15.35 12.20
CA GLN A 134 9.62 -16.74 11.76
C GLN A 134 10.67 -16.93 10.65
N ASP A 135 10.71 -16.03 9.66
CA ASP A 135 11.67 -16.09 8.56
C ASP A 135 13.11 -15.93 9.06
N TYR A 136 13.34 -15.01 10.01
CA TYR A 136 14.63 -14.86 10.70
C TYR A 136 15.11 -16.17 11.36
N LYS A 137 14.22 -16.88 12.08
CA LYS A 137 14.55 -18.16 12.70
C LYS A 137 14.87 -19.27 11.69
N LEU A 138 14.30 -19.19 10.50
CA LEU A 138 14.51 -20.15 9.41
C LEU A 138 15.70 -19.78 8.52
N GLY A 139 16.39 -18.68 8.81
CA GLY A 139 17.51 -18.18 8.00
C GLY A 139 17.08 -17.64 6.64
N LYS A 140 15.79 -17.34 6.46
CA LYS A 140 15.26 -16.67 5.27
C LYS A 140 15.46 -15.17 5.46
N LYS A 141 15.91 -14.49 4.40
CA LYS A 141 16.06 -13.03 4.36
C LYS A 141 14.90 -12.45 3.59
#